data_AF-A0A3M1W7N7-F1
#
_entry.id   AF-A0A3M1W7N7-F1
#
_cell.length_a   1.000
_cell.length_b   1.000
_cell.length_c   1.000
_cell.angle_alpha   90.00
_cell.angle_beta   90.00
_cell.angle_gamma   90.00
#
_symmetry.space_group_name_H-M   'P 1'
#
loop_
_entity.id
_entity.type
_entity.pdbx_description
1 polymer ?
#
loop_
_entity_poly.entity_id
_entity_poly.type
_entity_poly.pdbx_seq_one_letter_code
_entity_poly.pdbx_strand_id
1 'polypeptide(L)'
;MLTQLRIINFKSLADTKNLDIRPLTFLVGPNSSGKSSLLQVLLALRQTVDSLDTTNPFAANDGWVKLGGYSDFIYRHQTRRKFEIHLQITLAPSILTVFSWLE
;
A
#
# COMPACT_ATOMS: atom_id res chain seq x y z
N MET A 1 -12.78 6.64 -1.31
CA MET A 1 -12.68 5.68 -0.18
C MET A 1 -11.95 4.44 -0.66
N LEU A 2 -10.96 3.94 0.10
CA LEU A 2 -10.31 2.65 -0.17
C LEU A 2 -11.29 1.51 0.15
N THR A 3 -11.53 0.63 -0.82
CA THR A 3 -12.49 -0.48 -0.70
C THR A 3 -11.84 -1.84 -0.81
N GLN A 4 -10.65 -1.93 -1.41
CA GLN A 4 -9.91 -3.18 -1.52
C GLN A 4 -8.40 -2.92 -1.53
N LEU A 5 -7.65 -3.81 -0.89
CA LEU A 5 -6.19 -3.79 -0.86
C LEU A 5 -5.65 -5.20 -1.13
N ARG A 6 -4.66 -5.32 -2.00
CA ARG A 6 -3.83 -6.53 -2.12
C ARG A 6 -2.36 -6.16 -2.18
N ILE A 7 -1.56 -6.86 -1.38
CA ILE A 7 -0.12 -6.67 -1.26
C ILE A 7 0.56 -7.99 -1.62
N ILE A 8 1.57 -7.92 -2.50
CA ILE A 8 2.32 -9.09 -2.95
C ILE A 8 3.81 -8.84 -2.73
N ASN A 9 4.48 -9.84 -2.15
CA ASN A 9 5.92 -9.87 -1.88
C ASN A 9 6.45 -8.76 -0.93
N PHE A 10 5.81 -8.51 0.21
CA PHE A 10 6.28 -7.51 1.19
C PHE A 10 6.51 -8.11 2.58
N LYS A 11 7.74 -8.10 3.08
CA LYS A 11 8.16 -8.63 4.39
C LYS A 11 7.65 -10.07 4.59
N SER A 12 6.74 -10.31 5.54
CA SER A 12 6.12 -11.61 5.78
C SER A 12 4.90 -11.89 4.89
N LEU A 13 4.42 -10.91 4.13
CA LEU A 13 3.26 -11.00 3.24
C LEU A 13 3.70 -11.51 1.86
N ALA A 14 3.48 -12.79 1.59
CA ALA A 14 3.73 -13.36 0.27
C ALA A 14 2.70 -12.85 -0.76
N ASP A 15 1.42 -12.99 -0.42
CA ASP A 15 0.27 -12.48 -1.17
C ASP A 15 -0.91 -12.41 -0.20
N THR A 16 -1.39 -11.21 0.11
CA THR A 16 -2.54 -11.04 1.03
C THR A 16 -3.85 -11.50 0.43
N LYS A 17 -3.88 -11.80 -0.87
CA LYS A 17 -5.11 -11.85 -1.67
C LYS A 17 -5.87 -10.52 -1.55
N ASN A 18 -7.09 -10.53 -2.06
CA ASN A 18 -7.98 -9.39 -2.01
C ASN A 18 -8.49 -9.21 -0.57
N LEU A 19 -8.09 -8.12 0.08
CA LEU A 19 -8.59 -7.72 1.38
C LEU A 19 -9.68 -6.67 1.18
N ASP A 20 -10.92 -7.03 1.50
CA ASP A 20 -12.04 -6.09 1.51
C ASP A 20 -11.89 -5.11 2.67
N ILE A 21 -11.94 -3.81 2.36
CA ILE A 21 -11.88 -2.74 3.36
C ILE A 21 -13.26 -2.12 3.50
N ARG A 22 -13.82 -2.26 4.70
CA ARG A 22 -15.09 -1.65 5.11
C ARG A 22 -14.82 -0.47 6.05
N PRO A 23 -15.80 0.45 6.25
CA PRO A 23 -15.64 1.61 7.13
C PRO A 23 -15.11 1.27 8.53
N LEU A 24 -15.46 0.09 9.05
CA LEU A 24 -14.82 -0.51 10.22
C LEU A 24 -14.21 -1.86 9.82
N THR A 25 -12.89 -1.95 9.86
CA THR A 25 -12.12 -3.15 9.53
C THR A 25 -11.18 -3.48 10.68
N PHE A 26 -11.29 -4.68 11.25
CA PHE A 26 -10.41 -5.14 12.32
C PHE A 26 -9.27 -5.99 11.75
N LEU A 27 -8.03 -5.64 12.12
CA LEU A 27 -6.83 -6.41 11.76
C LEU A 27 -6.41 -7.29 12.94
N VAL A 28 -6.80 -8.57 12.90
CA VAL A 28 -6.57 -9.55 13.97
C VAL A 28 -5.69 -10.70 13.51
N GLY A 29 -4.98 -11.32 14.46
CA GLY A 29 -4.15 -12.50 14.22
C GLY A 29 -2.92 -12.58 15.13
N PRO A 30 -2.18 -13.70 15.11
CA PRO A 30 -1.00 -13.91 15.94
C PRO A 30 0.10 -12.86 15.73
N ASN A 31 0.99 -12.69 16.70
CA ASN A 31 2.19 -11.88 16.50
C ASN A 31 3.02 -12.41 15.33
N SER A 32 3.71 -11.51 14.63
CA SER A 32 4.49 -11.85 13.43
C SER A 32 3.65 -12.29 12.20
N SER A 33 2.32 -12.31 12.26
CA SER A 33 1.47 -12.67 11.11
C SER A 33 1.43 -11.64 9.97
N GLY A 34 2.18 -10.54 10.08
CA GLY A 34 2.26 -9.49 9.05
C GLY A 34 1.32 -8.30 9.25
N LYS A 35 0.63 -8.19 10.39
CA LYS A 35 -0.25 -7.05 10.70
C LYS A 35 0.46 -5.69 10.59
N SER A 36 1.60 -5.55 11.25
CA SER A 36 2.42 -4.34 11.17
C SER A 36 2.97 -4.11 9.76
N SER A 37 3.26 -5.17 9.01
CA SER A 37 3.71 -5.08 7.61
C SER A 37 2.61 -4.50 6.72
N LEU A 38 1.36 -4.90 6.91
CA LEU A 38 0.22 -4.32 6.19
C LEU A 38 0.09 -2.82 6.47
N LEU A 39 0.16 -2.41 7.74
CA LEU A 39 0.10 -0.99 8.13
C LEU A 39 1.28 -0.20 7.55
N GLN A 40 2.48 -0.77 7.53
CA GLN A 40 3.66 -0.14 6.94
C GLN A 40 3.50 0.14 5.44
N VAL A 41 2.81 -0.72 4.68
CA VAL A 41 2.50 -0.44 3.27
C VAL A 41 1.56 0.76 3.14
N LEU A 42 0.53 0.86 3.99
CA LEU A 42 -0.38 2.02 3.98
C LEU A 42 0.34 3.33 4.31
N LEU A 43 1.27 3.31 5.27
CA LEU A 43 2.10 4.46 5.62
C LEU A 43 3.08 4.83 4.48
N ALA A 44 3.68 3.83 3.84
CA ALA A 44 4.56 4.05 2.69
C ALA A 44 3.80 4.65 1.49
N LEU A 45 2.57 4.18 1.24
CA LEU A 45 1.69 4.77 0.22
C LEU A 45 1.34 6.21 0.56
N ARG A 46 1.00 6.50 1.83
CA ARG A 46 0.68 7.85 2.27
C ARG A 46 1.84 8.81 2.02
N GLN A 47 3.05 8.46 2.45
CA GLN A 47 4.23 9.31 2.23
C GLN A 47 4.65 9.40 0.76
N THR A 48 4.38 8.35 -0.04
CA THR A 48 4.59 8.40 -1.50
C THR A 48 3.65 9.38 -2.18
N VAL A 49 2.36 9.42 -1.80
CA VAL A 49 1.38 10.37 -2.34
C VAL A 49 1.69 11.81 -1.92
N ASP A 50 2.21 12.00 -0.71
CA ASP A 50 2.60 13.33 -0.20
C ASP A 50 3.97 13.82 -0.75
N SER A 51 4.75 12.94 -1.39
CA SER A 51 6.08 13.28 -1.91
C SER A 51 6.01 14.17 -3.16
N LEU A 52 6.82 15.22 -3.19
CA LEU A 52 7.03 16.07 -4.38
C LEU A 52 8.09 15.51 -5.34
N ASP A 53 8.88 14.53 -4.90
CA ASP A 53 9.91 13.90 -5.71
C ASP A 53 9.29 12.90 -6.70
N THR A 54 9.22 13.31 -7.97
CA THR A 54 8.68 12.50 -9.07
C THR A 54 9.67 11.44 -9.58
N THR A 55 10.95 11.52 -9.19
CA THR A 55 11.97 10.53 -9.57
C THR A 55 11.92 9.30 -8.66
N ASN A 56 11.31 9.43 -7.49
CA ASN A 56 11.13 8.35 -6.54
C ASN A 56 9.68 7.83 -6.55
N PRO A 57 9.37 6.79 -7.35
CA PRO A 57 7.99 6.30 -7.50
C PRO A 57 7.45 5.62 -6.23
N PHE A 58 8.30 5.33 -5.25
CA PHE A 58 7.90 4.73 -3.99
C PHE A 58 8.81 5.25 -2.86
N ALA A 59 8.28 6.20 -2.10
CA ALA A 59 8.97 6.74 -0.94
C ALA A 59 9.04 5.67 0.16
N ALA A 60 10.09 4.84 0.12
CA ALA A 60 10.28 3.74 1.08
C ALA A 60 10.81 4.23 2.44
N ASN A 61 11.41 5.42 2.49
CA ASN A 61 12.07 5.96 3.67
C ASN A 61 11.74 7.43 3.82
N ASP A 62 10.79 7.73 4.71
CA ASP A 62 10.38 9.10 5.04
C ASP A 62 9.86 9.15 6.50
N GLY A 63 9.16 10.23 6.86
CA GLY A 63 8.71 10.51 8.22
C GLY A 63 7.73 9.47 8.80
N TRP A 64 6.88 8.85 7.98
CA TRP A 64 5.86 7.91 8.47
C TRP A 64 6.40 6.48 8.63
N VAL A 65 7.25 6.03 7.70
CA VAL A 65 7.88 4.71 7.76
C VAL A 65 9.26 4.70 7.09
N LYS A 66 10.17 3.92 7.69
CA LYS A 66 11.50 3.62 7.15
C LYS A 66 11.59 2.13 6.87
N LEU A 67 11.58 1.77 5.58
CA LEU A 67 11.58 0.38 5.12
C LEU A 67 12.98 -0.16 4.81
N GLY A 68 13.99 0.70 4.71
CA GLY A 68 15.33 0.35 4.27
C GLY A 68 15.45 0.26 2.75
N GLY A 69 16.42 -0.51 2.28
CA GLY A 69 16.59 -0.82 0.86
C GLY A 69 15.56 -1.84 0.37
N TYR A 70 15.52 -2.08 -0.94
CA TYR A 70 14.60 -3.05 -1.55
C TYR A 70 14.74 -4.45 -0.94
N SER A 71 15.96 -4.89 -0.65
CA SER A 71 16.24 -6.17 0.03
C SER A 71 15.58 -6.28 1.40
N ASP A 72 15.40 -5.18 2.12
CA ASP A 72 14.94 -5.18 3.51
C ASP A 72 13.44 -5.40 3.63
N PHE A 73 12.68 -4.99 2.62
CA PHE A 73 11.23 -5.14 2.61
C PHE A 73 10.70 -6.14 1.58
N ILE A 74 11.48 -6.56 0.59
CA ILE A 74 11.01 -7.57 -0.38
C ILE A 74 10.87 -8.94 0.32
N TYR A 75 9.80 -9.67 -0.01
CA TYR A 75 9.52 -10.97 0.63
C TYR A 75 10.71 -11.93 0.56
N ARG A 76 11.11 -12.47 1.72
CA ARG A 76 12.29 -13.33 1.92
C ARG A 76 13.60 -12.73 1.40
N HIS A 77 13.71 -11.41 1.33
CA HIS A 77 14.89 -10.70 0.81
C HIS A 77 15.24 -11.08 -0.65
N GLN A 78 14.29 -11.67 -1.40
CA GLN A 78 14.48 -12.11 -2.78
C GLN A 78 14.29 -10.94 -3.75
N THR A 79 15.37 -10.21 -4.06
CA THR A 79 15.36 -8.99 -4.88
C THR A 79 14.87 -9.18 -6.32
N ARG A 80 14.79 -10.42 -6.82
CA ARG A 80 14.20 -10.73 -8.14
C ARG A 80 12.66 -10.74 -8.13
N ARG A 81 12.02 -10.76 -6.96
CA ARG A 81 10.57 -10.64 -6.85
C ARG A 81 10.15 -9.21 -7.15
N LYS A 82 8.94 -9.05 -7.67
CA LYS A 82 8.27 -7.75 -7.83
C LYS A 82 7.44 -7.48 -6.59
N PHE A 83 7.64 -6.31 -5.98
CA PHE A 83 6.71 -5.77 -5.00
C PHE A 83 5.50 -5.18 -5.73
N GLU A 84 4.29 -5.59 -5.33
CA GLU A 84 3.06 -5.13 -5.97
C GLU A 84 2.04 -4.69 -4.93
N ILE A 85 1.34 -3.60 -5.26
CA ILE A 85 0.22 -3.08 -4.49
C ILE A 85 -0.94 -2.88 -5.48
N HIS A 86 -2.06 -3.52 -5.18
CA HIS A 86 -3.29 -3.35 -5.94
C HIS A 86 -4.32 -2.66 -5.03
N LEU A 87 -4.93 -1.58 -5.52
CA LEU A 87 -5.87 -0.76 -4.77
C LEU A 87 -7.18 -0.66 -5.54
N GLN A 88 -8.29 -0.78 -4.83
CA GLN A 88 -9.59 -0.35 -5.34
C GLN A 88 -10.08 0.83 -4.51
N ILE A 89 -10.45 1.91 -5.20
CA ILE A 89 -10.95 3.13 -4.60
C ILE A 89 -12.29 3.50 -5.23
N THR A 90 -13.27 3.84 -4.39
CA THR A 90 -14.52 4.47 -4.81
C THR A 90 -14.37 5.98 -4.73
N LEU A 91 -14.55 6.68 -5.85
CA LEU A 91 -14.56 8.14 -5.88
C LEU A 91 -15.92 8.67 -5.43
N ALA A 92 -15.92 9.85 -4.81
CA ALA A 92 -17.17 10.54 -4.52
C ALA A 92 -17.84 10.97 -5.85
N PRO A 93 -19.18 10.92 -5.96
CA PRO A 93 -19.89 11.34 -7.17
C PRO A 93 -19.51 12.75 -7.64
N SER A 94 -19.27 13.67 -6.69
CA SER A 94 -18.84 15.04 -6.97
C SER A 94 -17.51 15.14 -7.72
N ILE A 95 -16.59 14.20 -7.51
CA ILE A 95 -15.30 14.16 -8.22
C ILE A 95 -15.51 13.68 -9.66
N LEU A 96 -16.38 12.69 -9.86
CA LEU A 96 -16.67 12.15 -11.20
C LEU A 96 -17.34 13.18 -12.11
N THR A 97 -18.21 14.02 -11.54
CA THR A 97 -18.86 15.10 -12.29
C THR A 97 -17.83 16.06 -12.88
N VAL A 98 -16.78 16.45 -12.15
CA VAL A 98 -15.74 17.35 -12.66
C VAL A 98 -15.00 16.78 -13.87
N PHE A 99 -14.75 15.47 -13.89
CA PHE A 99 -14.07 14.83 -15.03
C PHE A 99 -14.98 14.69 -16.26
N SER A 100 -16.29 14.51 -16.09
CA SER A 100 -17.23 14.46 -17.23
C SER A 100 -17.43 15.78 -17.97
N TRP A 101 -16.98 16.91 -17.41
CA TRP A 101 -17.01 18.23 -18.08
C TRP A 101 -15.70 18.57 -18.82
N LEU A 102 -14.71 17.67 -18.77
CA LEU A 102 -13.39 17.84 -19.40
C LEU A 102 -13.24 17.01 -20.69
N GLU A 103 -14.30 16.35 -21.15
CA GLU A 103 -14.45 15.75 -22.49
C GLU A 103 -15.35 16.61 -23.37
#